data_AF-R7MJK9-F1
#
_entry.id   AF-R7MJK9-F1
#
_cell.length_a   1.000
_cell.length_b   1.000
_cell.length_c   1.000
_cell.angle_alpha   90.00
_cell.angle_beta   90.00
_cell.angle_gamma   90.00
#
_symmetry.space_group_name_H-M   'P 1'
#
loop_
_entity.id
_entity.type
_entity.pdbx_description
1 polymer ?
#
loop_
_entity_poly.entity_id
_entity_poly.type
_entity_poly.pdbx_seq_one_letter_code
_entity_poly.pdbx_strand_id
1 'polypeptide(L)'
;MPVVGEQVACLMDENSEDGVILGAIYTVDDVPIIETEKQVSANFEDGTFANVDKETQTLTLSFPNIHLIGNITHEGTLSNSAGITSSADITDKKSSMQAMRNTYNNHTHPDKNQKTTSTM
;
A
#
# COMPACT_ATOMS: atom_id res chain seq x y z
N MET A 1 5.61 1.96 -22.45
CA MET A 1 6.26 2.57 -23.63
C MET A 1 7.22 1.52 -24.14
N PRO A 2 7.18 1.15 -25.43
CA PRO A 2 8.06 0.09 -25.92
C PRO A 2 9.53 0.45 -25.70
N VAL A 3 10.34 -0.51 -25.28
CA VAL A 3 11.79 -0.32 -25.10
C VAL A 3 12.56 -0.74 -26.36
N VAL A 4 13.79 -0.25 -26.49
CA VAL A 4 14.65 -0.57 -27.64
C VAL A 4 14.90 -2.09 -27.67
N GLY A 5 14.50 -2.74 -28.76
CA GLY A 5 14.65 -4.18 -28.96
C GLY A 5 13.34 -4.97 -28.86
N GLU A 6 12.25 -4.37 -28.40
CA GLU A 6 10.94 -5.03 -28.36
C GLU A 6 10.29 -5.12 -29.75
N GLN A 7 9.53 -6.20 -29.96
CA GLN A 7 8.75 -6.38 -31.19
C GLN A 7 7.47 -5.54 -31.13
N VAL A 8 7.24 -4.73 -32.17
CA VAL A 8 6.09 -3.83 -32.28
C VAL A 8 5.41 -3.97 -33.64
N ALA A 9 4.12 -3.62 -33.72
CA ALA A 9 3.45 -3.44 -35.01
C ALA A 9 3.38 -1.96 -35.38
N CYS A 10 3.72 -1.62 -36.62
CA CYS A 10 3.58 -0.27 -37.15
C CYS A 10 2.39 -0.22 -38.11
N LEU A 11 1.44 0.67 -37.86
CA LEU A 11 0.39 0.99 -38.83
C LEU A 11 0.82 2.25 -39.56
N MET A 12 0.96 2.16 -40.87
CA MET A 12 1.38 3.27 -41.71
C MET A 12 0.29 3.61 -42.74
N ASP A 13 0.29 4.85 -43.20
CA ASP A 13 -0.51 5.26 -44.35
C ASP A 13 0.02 4.67 -45.66
N GLU A 14 -0.68 4.92 -46.77
CA GLU A 14 -0.35 4.34 -48.08
C GLU A 14 1.05 4.71 -48.58
N ASN A 15 1.59 5.85 -48.12
CA ASN A 15 2.90 6.36 -48.54
C ASN A 15 4.02 6.06 -47.54
N SER A 16 3.69 5.43 -46.40
CA SER A 16 4.63 5.18 -45.31
C SER A 16 5.30 6.45 -44.76
N GLU A 17 4.61 7.59 -44.83
CA GLU A 17 5.11 8.86 -44.30
C GLU A 17 4.61 9.09 -42.87
N ASP A 18 3.35 8.76 -42.61
CA ASP A 18 2.72 8.88 -41.30
C ASP A 18 2.24 7.52 -40.78
N GLY A 19 2.37 7.32 -39.47
CA GLY A 19 1.95 6.08 -38.84
C GLY A 19 1.95 6.11 -37.32
N VAL A 20 1.48 5.01 -36.73
CA VAL A 20 1.43 4.80 -35.29
C VAL A 20 2.07 3.46 -34.92
N ILE A 21 2.74 3.44 -33.77
CA ILE A 21 3.33 2.23 -33.20
C ILE A 21 2.31 1.61 -32.23
N LEU A 22 1.91 0.38 -32.52
CA LEU A 22 1.01 -0.42 -31.69
C LEU A 22 1.80 -1.29 -30.71
N GLY A 23 2.23 -0.68 -29.59
CA GLY A 23 2.68 -1.38 -28.37
C GLY A 23 3.75 -2.46 -28.55
N ALA A 24 4.09 -3.15 -27.46
CA ALA A 24 4.93 -4.34 -27.50
C ALA A 24 4.05 -5.58 -27.68
N ILE A 25 4.51 -6.52 -28.50
CA ILE A 25 3.84 -7.79 -28.78
C ILE A 25 4.72 -8.92 -28.24
N TYR A 26 4.12 -9.86 -27.51
CA TYR A 26 4.82 -11.02 -27.00
C TYR A 26 5.46 -11.84 -28.11
N THR A 27 6.67 -12.34 -27.84
CA THR A 27 7.49 -13.13 -28.77
C THR A 27 7.88 -14.46 -28.12
N VAL A 28 8.67 -15.28 -28.82
CA VAL A 28 9.22 -16.51 -28.23
C VAL A 28 10.23 -16.20 -27.14
N ASP A 29 10.93 -15.06 -27.25
CA ASP A 29 11.94 -14.63 -26.28
C ASP A 29 11.34 -13.75 -25.17
N ASP A 30 10.18 -13.14 -25.42
CA ASP A 30 9.42 -12.29 -24.47
C ASP A 30 7.99 -12.83 -24.32
N VAL A 31 7.85 -13.78 -23.41
CA VAL A 31 6.60 -14.53 -23.18
C VAL A 31 5.75 -13.88 -22.09
N PRO A 32 4.41 -14.01 -22.18
CA PRO A 32 3.54 -13.51 -21.13
C PRO A 32 3.83 -14.20 -19.80
N ILE A 33 4.05 -13.40 -18.75
CA ILE A 33 4.30 -13.89 -17.38
C ILE A 33 3.08 -14.64 -16.83
N ILE A 34 1.88 -14.32 -17.31
CA ILE A 34 0.62 -14.92 -16.91
C ILE A 34 -0.14 -15.33 -18.18
N GLU A 35 -0.45 -16.62 -18.29
CA GLU A 35 -1.17 -17.20 -19.44
C GLU A 35 -2.65 -17.50 -19.16
N THR A 36 -3.16 -17.06 -18.00
CA THR A 36 -4.55 -17.33 -17.60
C THR A 36 -5.44 -16.10 -17.73
N GLU A 37 -6.63 -16.27 -18.31
CA GLU A 37 -7.66 -15.23 -18.40
C GLU A 37 -8.18 -14.77 -17.02
N LYS A 38 -7.93 -15.58 -15.99
CA LYS A 38 -8.34 -15.37 -14.61
C LYS A 38 -7.55 -14.29 -13.89
N GLN A 39 -6.37 -13.95 -14.40
CA GLN A 39 -5.49 -12.98 -13.78
C GLN A 39 -5.14 -11.86 -14.75
N VAL A 40 -4.95 -10.66 -14.22
CA VAL A 40 -4.46 -9.50 -14.96
C VAL A 40 -3.33 -8.91 -14.15
N SER A 41 -2.11 -8.93 -14.67
CA SER A 41 -0.94 -8.41 -13.95
C SER A 41 -0.13 -7.45 -14.79
N ALA A 42 0.37 -6.40 -14.13
CA ALA A 42 1.44 -5.55 -14.63
C ALA A 42 2.77 -6.04 -14.02
N ASN A 43 3.51 -6.75 -14.86
CA ASN A 43 4.89 -7.24 -14.73
C ASN A 43 5.96 -6.14 -14.81
N PHE A 44 6.84 -5.93 -13.83
CA PHE A 44 8.05 -5.09 -14.01
C PHE A 44 9.33 -5.93 -13.95
N GLU A 45 10.38 -5.50 -14.66
CA GLU A 45 11.66 -6.23 -14.78
C GLU A 45 12.37 -6.46 -13.43
N ASP A 46 12.14 -5.57 -12.45
CA ASP A 46 12.70 -5.67 -11.10
C ASP A 46 11.97 -6.68 -10.20
N GLY A 47 10.99 -7.40 -10.74
CA GLY A 47 10.16 -8.38 -10.02
C GLY A 47 9.01 -7.75 -9.24
N THR A 48 8.81 -6.43 -9.32
CA THR A 48 7.63 -5.79 -8.75
C THR A 48 6.38 -5.99 -9.59
N PHE A 49 5.27 -5.92 -8.87
CA PHE A 49 3.97 -6.55 -9.11
C PHE A 49 2.69 -5.76 -8.91
N ALA A 50 1.79 -5.67 -9.88
CA ALA A 50 0.38 -5.39 -9.60
C ALA A 50 -0.52 -6.44 -10.27
N ASN A 51 -1.09 -7.37 -9.48
CA ASN A 51 -1.90 -8.48 -9.98
C ASN A 51 -3.34 -8.42 -9.43
N VAL A 52 -4.32 -8.55 -10.33
CA VAL A 52 -5.73 -8.77 -10.01
C VAL A 52 -6.09 -10.22 -10.34
N ASP A 53 -6.45 -10.97 -9.30
CA ASP A 53 -7.03 -12.30 -9.43
C ASP A 53 -8.56 -12.20 -9.46
N LYS A 54 -9.17 -12.54 -10.59
CA LYS A 54 -10.62 -12.42 -10.80
C LYS A 54 -11.43 -13.52 -10.11
N GLU A 55 -10.83 -14.67 -9.80
CA GLU A 55 -11.54 -15.76 -9.13
C GLU A 55 -11.75 -15.43 -7.66
N THR A 56 -10.69 -14.93 -7.01
CA THR A 56 -10.71 -14.54 -5.60
C THR A 56 -11.10 -13.08 -5.40
N GLN A 57 -11.21 -12.30 -6.47
CA GLN A 57 -11.43 -10.85 -6.45
C GLN A 57 -10.40 -10.11 -5.60
N THR A 58 -9.13 -10.51 -5.71
CA THR A 58 -8.02 -9.98 -4.90
C THR A 58 -7.09 -9.14 -5.74
N LEU A 59 -6.78 -7.92 -5.27
CA LEU A 59 -5.69 -7.10 -5.79
C LEU A 59 -4.45 -7.28 -4.91
N THR A 60 -3.33 -7.68 -5.51
CA THR A 60 -2.03 -7.83 -4.85
C THR A 60 -1.03 -6.85 -5.44
N LEU A 61 -0.47 -5.99 -4.58
CA LEU A 61 0.61 -5.07 -4.92
C LEU A 61 1.88 -5.54 -4.21
N SER A 62 2.92 -5.84 -4.97
CA SER A 62 4.23 -6.25 -4.46
C SER A 62 5.27 -5.22 -4.84
N PHE A 63 5.52 -4.28 -3.93
CA PHE A 63 6.51 -3.22 -4.09
C PHE A 63 7.27 -3.03 -2.77
N PRO A 64 8.57 -2.65 -2.80
CA PRO A 64 9.32 -2.33 -1.60
C PRO A 64 8.74 -1.15 -0.81
N ASN A 65 8.16 -0.17 -1.51
CA ASN A 65 7.57 1.03 -0.92
C ASN A 65 6.27 1.38 -1.62
N ILE A 66 5.24 1.77 -0.85
CA ILE A 66 3.95 2.26 -1.37
C ILE A 66 3.70 3.65 -0.77
N HIS A 67 3.62 4.68 -1.62
CA HIS A 67 3.34 6.06 -1.20
C HIS A 67 1.96 6.49 -1.67
N LEU A 68 1.04 6.68 -0.73
CA LEU A 68 -0.35 7.06 -0.99
C LEU A 68 -0.57 8.53 -0.56
N ILE A 69 -1.00 9.37 -1.49
CA ILE A 69 -1.24 10.80 -1.24
C ILE A 69 -2.75 11.06 -1.25
N GLY A 70 -3.29 11.46 -0.10
CA GLY A 70 -4.71 11.79 0.06
C GLY A 70 -5.35 11.10 1.27
N ASN A 71 -6.67 11.25 1.41
CA ASN A 71 -7.44 10.53 2.42
C ASN A 71 -7.61 9.06 2.01
N ILE A 72 -7.47 8.16 2.97
CA ILE A 72 -7.61 6.71 2.75
C ILE A 72 -8.77 6.19 3.60
N THR A 73 -9.74 5.56 2.95
CA THR A 73 -10.83 4.83 3.61
C THR A 73 -10.60 3.34 3.43
N HIS A 74 -10.60 2.60 4.53
CA HIS A 74 -10.45 1.15 4.54
C HIS A 74 -11.62 0.53 5.31
N GLU A 75 -12.36 -0.38 4.66
CA GLU A 75 -13.43 -1.14 5.28
C GLU A 75 -13.00 -2.59 5.51
N GLY A 76 -13.13 -3.06 6.75
CA GLY A 76 -12.68 -4.39 7.17
C GLY A 76 -11.48 -4.34 8.11
N THR A 77 -10.66 -5.39 8.11
CA THR A 77 -9.53 -5.56 9.03
C THR A 77 -8.21 -5.11 8.40
N LEU A 78 -7.50 -4.19 9.05
CA LEU A 78 -6.11 -3.86 8.73
C LEU A 78 -5.17 -4.72 9.60
N SER A 79 -4.43 -5.65 8.98
CA SER A 79 -3.44 -6.48 9.66
C SER A 79 -2.02 -5.96 9.38
N ASN A 80 -1.25 -5.72 10.44
CA ASN A 80 0.12 -5.25 10.34
C ASN A 80 0.97 -5.88 11.46
N SER A 81 2.13 -6.43 11.08
CA SER A 81 3.05 -7.14 11.98
C SER A 81 4.16 -6.28 12.56
N ALA A 82 4.46 -5.12 11.95
CA ALA A 82 5.58 -4.25 12.34
C ALA A 82 5.15 -3.03 13.17
N GLY A 83 3.85 -2.89 13.47
CA GLY A 83 3.31 -1.78 14.25
C GLY A 83 3.02 -0.52 13.42
N ILE A 84 2.25 0.41 13.98
CA ILE A 84 1.76 1.61 13.30
C ILE A 84 2.36 2.84 13.97
N THR A 85 2.94 3.74 13.16
CA THR A 85 3.36 5.07 13.60
C THR A 85 2.40 6.11 13.05
N SER A 86 1.92 7.01 13.90
CA SER A 86 1.02 8.11 13.51
C SER A 86 1.50 9.41 14.13
N SER A 87 1.54 10.48 13.32
CA SER A 87 1.85 11.84 13.78
C SER A 87 0.65 12.52 14.44
N ALA A 88 -0.56 12.03 14.16
CA ALA A 88 -1.81 12.45 14.78
C ALA A 88 -2.32 11.39 15.78
N ASP A 89 -3.35 11.76 16.53
CA ASP A 89 -3.96 10.86 17.51
C ASP A 89 -4.57 9.62 16.84
N ILE A 90 -4.54 8.50 17.56
CA ILE A 90 -5.17 7.25 17.14
C ILE A 90 -6.37 7.00 18.05
N THR A 91 -7.53 6.87 17.43
CA THR A 91 -8.82 6.74 18.09
C THR A 91 -9.46 5.42 17.71
N ASP A 92 -9.93 4.68 18.70
CA ASP A 92 -10.75 3.49 18.51
C ASP A 92 -12.23 3.81 18.76
N LYS A 93 -13.07 2.78 18.84
CA LYS A 93 -14.52 2.95 19.07
C LYS A 93 -14.87 3.61 20.42
N LYS A 94 -13.98 3.58 21.42
CA LYS A 94 -14.23 3.97 22.81
C LYS A 94 -13.43 5.20 23.24
N SER A 95 -12.18 5.35 22.79
CA SER A 95 -11.28 6.40 23.26
C SER A 95 -10.13 6.65 22.28
N SER A 96 -9.27 7.61 22.59
CA SER A 96 -8.02 7.86 21.87
C SER A 96 -6.79 7.62 22.74
N MET A 97 -5.63 7.42 22.10
CA MET A 97 -4.37 7.27 22.81
C MET A 97 -4.02 8.52 23.63
N GLN A 98 -4.31 9.72 23.12
CA GLN A 98 -4.12 10.95 23.89
C GLN A 98 -5.03 11.03 25.11
N ALA A 99 -6.32 10.66 24.98
CA ALA A 99 -7.26 10.69 26.10
C ALA A 99 -6.85 9.75 27.23
N MET A 100 -6.38 8.55 26.89
CA MET A 100 -5.81 7.61 27.87
C MET A 100 -4.57 8.19 28.56
N ARG A 101 -3.67 8.80 27.79
CA ARG A 101 -2.46 9.44 28.33
C ARG A 101 -2.79 10.59 29.28
N ASN A 102 -3.75 11.43 28.94
CA ASN A 102 -4.17 12.55 29.79
C ASN A 102 -4.72 12.06 31.13
N THR A 103 -5.50 10.97 31.13
CA THR A 103 -6.08 10.39 32.34
C THR A 103 -4.99 9.80 33.24
N TYR A 104 -4.02 9.10 32.64
CA TYR A 104 -2.96 8.43 33.40
C TYR A 104 -1.82 9.37 33.80
N ASN A 105 -1.40 10.31 32.96
CA ASN A 105 -0.24 11.16 33.28
C ASN A 105 -0.57 12.30 34.25
N ASN A 106 -1.86 12.61 34.45
CA ASN A 106 -2.29 13.67 35.36
C ASN A 106 -2.63 13.16 36.77
N HIS A 107 -2.31 11.91 37.11
CA HIS A 107 -2.58 11.40 38.46
C HIS A 107 -1.41 11.69 39.41
N THR A 108 -1.74 12.25 40.58
CA THR A 108 -0.82 12.39 41.71
C THR A 108 -1.02 11.23 42.67
N HIS A 109 0.04 10.51 43.02
CA HIS A 109 -0.03 9.54 44.11
C HIS A 109 0.02 10.28 45.47
N PRO A 110 -0.92 10.04 46.40
CA PRO A 110 -0.80 10.57 47.75
C PRO A 110 0.40 9.90 48.45
N ASP A 111 1.32 10.70 48.98
CA ASP A 111 2.42 10.20 49.80
C ASP A 111 1.87 9.54 51.09
N LYS A 112 2.03 8.23 51.22
CA LYS A 112 1.65 7.47 52.43
C LYS A 112 2.60 7.69 53.62
N ASN A 113 3.59 8.57 53.51
CA ASN A 113 4.61 8.80 54.52
C ASN A 113 4.44 10.08 55.35
N GLN A 114 3.29 10.77 55.27
CA GLN A 114 2.96 11.79 56.27
C GLN A 114 2.48 11.10 57.56
N LYS A 115 3.45 10.64 58.35
CA LYS A 115 3.27 10.31 59.76
C LYS A 115 2.62 11.52 60.45
N THR A 116 1.37 11.39 60.84
CA THR A 116 0.66 12.38 61.66
C THR A 116 1.47 12.55 62.95
N THR A 117 2.16 13.67 63.07
CA THR A 117 2.80 14.02 64.34
C THR A 117 1.68 14.59 65.20
N SER A 118 1.01 13.72 65.98
CA SER A 118 0.09 14.15 67.02
C SER A 118 0.85 15.10 67.93
N THR A 119 0.49 16.38 67.89
CA THR A 119 0.95 17.36 68.86
C THR A 119 0.10 17.15 70.11
N MET A 120 0.79 16.99 71.25
CA MET A 120 0.22 16.80 72.59
C MET A 120 -0.55 18.02 73.07
#